data_AF-M6G4M5-F1
#
_entry.id   AF-M6G4M5-F1
#
_cell.length_a   1.000
_cell.length_b   1.000
_cell.length_c   1.000
_cell.angle_alpha   90.00
_cell.angle_beta   90.00
_cell.angle_gamma   90.00
#
_symmetry.space_group_name_H-M   'P 1'
#
loop_
_entity.id
_entity.type
_entity.pdbx_description
1 polymer ?
#
loop_
_entity_poly.entity_id
_entity_poly.type
_entity_poly.pdbx_seq_one_letter_code
_entity_poly.pdbx_strand_id
1 'polypeptide(L)'
;MKEFLRKIITGMSVVLIFYVTWNCGGEKQVDPSSLLMLLDSERFSGTSTYSFETMVPDSQNTDVNQVGPEFEISESGNSSKPDLMVYVYFGGSRQMKPGEDISRKISLQVANFGSAFAAGNRPGSEGYIVDLILSKDKVLPEGYAPYSSDFQEDVLLGGGRISNTPNLVPGALVFVGEGSNIIPKNVPPGDYFVCARVDVGSKVAESDENNNTNCFPISIEFEEPLSDLIIPRASIYPSGMKCRAHKPMMYITAEIKNIGQGVSPAMPDVGLINALDPSGTRGNGTGVSTIQPGETVTVTFPIYFPINESSDVDISLVEKTHTLDLRLNRGSWIPESNVQNNGYTRKPLELTIPEGYCKNHSR
;
A
#
# COMPACT_ATOMS: atom_id res chain seq x y z
N MET A 1 -38.21 -18.87 -13.26
CA MET A 1 -37.97 -17.96 -12.12
C MET A 1 -38.90 -18.25 -10.92
N LYS A 2 -39.17 -19.53 -10.62
CA LYS A 2 -39.94 -19.97 -9.44
C LYS A 2 -39.37 -21.23 -8.76
N GLU A 3 -38.17 -21.67 -9.16
CA GLU A 3 -37.45 -22.79 -8.54
C GLU A 3 -36.01 -22.43 -8.10
N PHE A 4 -35.80 -21.18 -7.65
CA PHE A 4 -34.51 -20.76 -7.09
C PHE A 4 -34.64 -20.13 -5.70
N LEU A 5 -35.71 -20.47 -4.96
CA LEU A 5 -35.98 -20.01 -3.60
C LEU A 5 -36.43 -21.15 -2.67
N ARG A 6 -35.75 -22.30 -2.76
CA ARG A 6 -35.94 -23.36 -1.76
C ARG A 6 -34.68 -24.19 -1.53
N LYS A 7 -33.55 -23.54 -1.25
CA LYS A 7 -32.41 -24.25 -0.64
C LYS A 7 -31.31 -23.39 -0.01
N ILE A 8 -31.62 -22.37 0.79
CA ILE A 8 -30.69 -21.91 1.85
C ILE A 8 -31.52 -21.46 3.06
N ILE A 9 -32.05 -22.42 3.81
CA ILE A 9 -32.42 -22.24 5.22
C ILE A 9 -31.72 -23.37 5.96
N THR A 10 -30.47 -23.13 6.33
CA THR A 10 -29.84 -23.75 7.50
C THR A 10 -28.64 -22.90 7.87
N GLY A 11 -28.76 -22.20 9.01
CA GLY A 11 -27.65 -21.80 9.86
C GLY A 11 -26.76 -20.67 9.34
N MET A 12 -27.08 -19.44 9.75
CA MET A 12 -26.16 -18.60 10.53
C MET A 12 -26.81 -17.24 10.77
N SER A 13 -27.09 -16.98 12.04
CA SER A 13 -27.44 -15.66 12.55
C SER A 13 -26.26 -14.71 12.29
N VAL A 14 -26.37 -13.90 11.22
CA VAL A 14 -25.52 -12.74 11.01
C VAL A 14 -26.41 -11.52 11.12
N VAL A 15 -26.31 -10.83 12.26
CA VAL A 15 -26.91 -9.51 12.47
C VAL A 15 -26.15 -8.52 11.58
N LEU A 16 -26.67 -8.31 10.37
CA LEU A 16 -26.24 -7.28 9.44
C LEU A 16 -27.07 -6.02 9.70
N ILE A 17 -26.51 -5.06 10.45
CA ILE A 17 -27.07 -3.71 10.54
C ILE A 17 -26.72 -2.99 9.24
N PHE A 18 -27.63 -3.03 8.27
CA PHE A 18 -27.59 -2.14 7.11
C PHE A 18 -28.10 -0.76 7.52
N TYR A 19 -27.19 0.21 7.58
CA TYR A 19 -27.52 1.63 7.55
C TYR A 19 -28.10 1.96 6.17
N VAL A 20 -29.39 2.29 6.11
CA VAL A 20 -30.02 2.92 4.94
C VAL A 20 -30.59 4.25 5.40
N THR A 21 -29.89 5.35 5.12
CA THR A 21 -30.50 6.68 5.13
C THR A 21 -31.04 6.95 3.73
N TRP A 22 -32.35 6.80 3.55
CA TRP A 22 -33.05 7.51 2.48
C TRP A 22 -33.92 8.61 3.09
N ASN A 23 -33.77 9.76 2.45
CA ASN A 23 -34.31 11.07 2.73
C ASN A 23 -35.85 11.12 2.64
N CYS A 24 -36.53 11.65 3.65
CA CYS A 24 -37.76 12.43 3.46
C CYS A 24 -38.11 13.20 4.75
N GLY A 25 -38.34 14.51 4.61
CA GLY A 25 -38.55 15.44 5.71
C GLY A 25 -39.93 15.38 6.34
N GLY A 26 -40.04 16.09 7.47
CA GLY A 26 -41.28 16.34 8.19
C GLY A 26 -41.02 16.43 9.70
N GLU A 27 -41.21 17.62 10.26
CA GLU A 27 -41.17 17.89 11.70
C GLU A 27 -41.96 16.87 12.51
N LYS A 28 -41.39 16.38 13.63
CA LYS A 28 -41.98 16.48 14.97
C LYS A 28 -41.10 15.81 16.03
N GLN A 29 -40.93 16.55 17.11
CA GLN A 29 -40.35 16.23 18.41
C GLN A 29 -41.13 15.08 19.08
N VAL A 30 -40.46 14.02 19.55
CA VAL A 30 -41.06 13.03 20.47
C VAL A 30 -40.01 12.55 21.49
N ASP A 31 -40.42 12.60 22.75
CA ASP A 31 -39.68 12.27 23.98
C ASP A 31 -39.26 10.78 24.10
N PRO A 32 -38.17 10.46 24.86
CA PRO A 32 -37.75 9.09 25.10
C PRO A 32 -38.36 8.57 26.41
N SER A 33 -39.49 7.89 26.33
CA SER A 33 -40.00 7.05 27.42
C SER A 33 -40.93 6.01 26.85
N SER A 34 -40.40 4.84 26.48
CA SER A 34 -41.09 3.54 26.43
C SER A 34 -40.20 2.52 25.72
N LEU A 35 -39.44 1.73 26.48
CA LEU A 35 -39.14 0.36 26.07
C LEU A 35 -38.90 -0.50 27.31
N LEU A 36 -40.00 -0.92 27.91
CA LEU A 36 -40.08 -2.01 28.87
C LEU A 36 -41.18 -2.94 28.36
N MET A 37 -40.96 -4.25 28.50
CA MET A 37 -41.81 -5.39 28.14
C MET A 37 -41.48 -6.09 26.81
N LEU A 38 -40.77 -7.21 26.92
CA LEU A 38 -41.20 -8.53 26.44
C LEU A 38 -40.16 -9.58 26.86
N LEU A 39 -40.33 -10.14 28.06
CA LEU A 39 -39.88 -11.50 28.37
C LEU A 39 -41.00 -12.15 29.19
N ASP A 40 -41.73 -13.05 28.54
CA ASP A 40 -42.71 -13.90 29.20
C ASP A 40 -42.06 -15.22 29.64
N SER A 41 -42.65 -15.76 30.69
CA SER A 41 -42.13 -16.73 31.65
C SER A 41 -42.47 -18.17 31.23
N GLU A 42 -41.54 -19.12 31.34
CA GLU A 42 -41.87 -20.51 31.71
C GLU A 42 -40.90 -21.08 32.76
N ARG A 43 -41.49 -21.80 33.71
CA ARG A 43 -41.03 -22.26 35.03
C ARG A 43 -40.08 -23.48 34.91
N PHE A 44 -39.27 -23.91 35.89
CA PHE A 44 -39.69 -24.42 37.21
C PHE A 44 -38.48 -24.79 38.11
N SER A 45 -38.57 -24.35 39.37
CA SER A 45 -38.11 -24.91 40.67
C SER A 45 -36.66 -25.25 41.01
N GLY A 46 -36.19 -24.62 42.10
CA GLY A 46 -35.17 -25.16 42.99
C GLY A 46 -34.58 -24.14 43.97
N THR A 47 -35.34 -23.84 45.03
CA THR A 47 -34.95 -23.18 46.31
C THR A 47 -33.52 -23.53 46.78
N SER A 48 -32.72 -22.64 47.36
CA SER A 48 -32.97 -22.00 48.65
C SER A 48 -32.08 -20.79 48.91
N THR A 49 -32.69 -19.73 49.46
CA THR A 49 -32.09 -18.59 50.14
C THR A 49 -31.38 -18.97 51.43
N TYR A 50 -30.21 -18.39 51.72
CA TYR A 50 -29.83 -18.05 53.10
C TYR A 50 -29.06 -16.72 53.16
N SER A 51 -29.40 -15.97 54.20
CA SER A 51 -29.10 -14.58 54.54
C SER A 51 -27.70 -14.37 55.14
N PHE A 52 -27.17 -13.16 54.93
CA PHE A 52 -25.96 -12.64 55.58
C PHE A 52 -26.28 -12.13 56.99
N GLU A 53 -25.58 -12.62 58.01
CA GLU A 53 -25.36 -11.91 59.27
C GLU A 53 -23.88 -11.97 59.65
N THR A 54 -23.35 -10.81 60.02
CA THR A 54 -21.99 -10.59 60.51
C THR A 54 -21.93 -10.71 62.03
N MET A 55 -20.91 -11.39 62.58
CA MET A 55 -20.44 -11.16 63.95
C MET A 55 -18.95 -11.52 64.13
N VAL A 56 -18.26 -10.66 64.89
CA VAL A 56 -16.84 -10.65 65.29
C VAL A 56 -16.62 -11.56 66.53
N PRO A 57 -15.41 -12.06 66.84
CA PRO A 57 -15.21 -13.33 67.55
C PRO A 57 -14.93 -13.19 69.05
N ASP A 58 -15.11 -14.27 69.82
CA ASP A 58 -14.32 -14.51 71.03
C ASP A 58 -14.23 -16.00 71.46
N SER A 59 -12.98 -16.42 71.72
CA SER A 59 -12.42 -17.41 72.66
C SER A 59 -13.27 -18.56 73.25
N GLN A 60 -12.83 -19.83 73.10
CA GLN A 60 -12.17 -20.66 74.14
C GLN A 60 -11.96 -22.13 73.71
N ASN A 61 -10.88 -22.71 74.23
CA ASN A 61 -10.24 -23.99 73.95
C ASN A 61 -10.94 -25.19 74.64
N THR A 62 -10.94 -26.39 74.03
CA THR A 62 -10.65 -27.71 74.68
C THR A 62 -10.76 -28.89 73.69
N ASP A 63 -9.59 -29.37 73.26
CA ASP A 63 -9.13 -30.77 73.13
C ASP A 63 -10.15 -31.92 72.94
N VAL A 64 -10.23 -32.49 71.72
CA VAL A 64 -10.44 -33.93 71.48
C VAL A 64 -9.72 -34.35 70.19
N ASN A 65 -8.69 -35.19 70.33
CA ASN A 65 -8.03 -35.93 69.25
C ASN A 65 -9.01 -36.88 68.52
N GLN A 66 -9.19 -36.69 67.20
CA GLN A 66 -9.51 -37.78 66.28
C GLN A 66 -8.70 -37.64 64.99
N VAL A 67 -7.86 -38.65 64.77
CA VAL A 67 -7.06 -38.86 63.56
C VAL A 67 -8.02 -39.22 62.42
N GLY A 68 -8.21 -38.30 61.48
CA GLY A 68 -8.85 -38.51 60.18
C GLY A 68 -7.80 -38.31 59.07
N PRO A 69 -7.96 -38.92 57.89
CA PRO A 69 -6.91 -38.97 56.89
C PRO A 69 -6.57 -37.55 56.42
N GLU A 70 -5.27 -37.26 56.31
CA GLU A 70 -4.75 -36.10 55.57
C GLU A 70 -5.27 -36.18 54.13
N PHE A 71 -6.42 -35.57 53.91
CA PHE A 71 -6.73 -34.98 52.62
C PHE A 71 -5.78 -33.79 52.51
N GLU A 72 -4.65 -34.01 51.83
CA GLU A 72 -3.99 -32.93 51.12
C GLU A 72 -5.05 -32.29 50.24
N ILE A 73 -5.60 -31.16 50.70
CA ILE A 73 -6.19 -30.20 49.81
C ILE A 73 -5.00 -29.77 48.96
N SER A 74 -4.84 -30.40 47.79
CA SER A 74 -4.15 -29.75 46.71
C SER A 74 -4.91 -28.45 46.51
N GLU A 75 -4.41 -27.34 47.05
CA GLU A 75 -4.68 -26.04 46.48
C GLU A 75 -4.21 -26.15 45.03
N SER A 76 -5.09 -26.60 44.13
CA SER A 76 -5.06 -26.11 42.77
C SER A 76 -5.41 -24.63 42.92
N GLY A 77 -4.41 -23.84 43.31
CA GLY A 77 -4.47 -22.39 43.23
C GLY A 77 -4.73 -22.11 41.76
N ASN A 78 -6.00 -21.92 41.42
CA ASN A 78 -6.40 -21.39 40.14
C ASN A 78 -5.91 -19.94 40.17
N SER A 79 -4.62 -19.76 39.91
CA SER A 79 -3.96 -18.46 39.94
C SER A 79 -4.67 -17.63 38.88
N SER A 80 -5.49 -16.69 39.34
CA SER A 80 -6.22 -15.81 38.45
C SER A 80 -5.18 -14.99 37.68
N LYS A 81 -5.05 -15.27 36.39
CA LYS A 81 -4.10 -14.62 35.50
C LYS A 81 -4.82 -14.03 34.28
N PRO A 82 -4.31 -12.94 33.70
CA PRO A 82 -4.76 -12.48 32.39
C PRO A 82 -4.37 -13.48 31.29
N ASP A 83 -5.00 -13.35 30.13
CA ASP A 83 -4.73 -14.12 28.90
C ASP A 83 -4.88 -13.19 27.71
N LEU A 84 -3.81 -12.54 27.32
CA LEU A 84 -3.78 -11.57 26.24
C LEU A 84 -3.78 -12.30 24.90
N MET A 85 -4.57 -11.76 23.97
CA MET A 85 -4.57 -12.21 22.59
C MET A 85 -4.60 -10.99 21.70
N VAL A 86 -3.89 -11.05 20.58
CA VAL A 86 -3.88 -9.99 19.59
C VAL A 86 -4.50 -10.46 18.29
N TYR A 87 -5.17 -9.55 17.58
CA TYR A 87 -5.76 -9.82 16.28
C TYR A 87 -5.42 -8.68 15.33
N VAL A 88 -4.89 -9.04 14.15
CA VAL A 88 -4.63 -8.10 13.07
C VAL A 88 -5.63 -8.32 11.93
N TYR A 89 -6.23 -7.22 11.47
CA TYR A 89 -7.23 -7.21 10.41
C TYR A 89 -6.81 -6.27 9.29
N PHE A 90 -7.11 -6.64 8.05
CA PHE A 90 -6.95 -5.77 6.88
C PHE A 90 -8.31 -5.42 6.29
N GLY A 91 -8.63 -4.12 6.23
CA GLY A 91 -9.91 -3.61 5.72
C GLY A 91 -9.98 -3.45 4.20
N GLY A 92 -8.89 -3.74 3.48
CA GLY A 92 -8.77 -3.47 2.04
C GLY A 92 -7.81 -4.43 1.32
N SER A 93 -7.12 -3.93 0.30
CA SER A 93 -6.14 -4.73 -0.45
C SER A 93 -5.04 -5.27 0.47
N ARG A 94 -4.64 -6.51 0.20
CA ARG A 94 -3.51 -7.20 0.86
C ARG A 94 -2.21 -7.07 0.07
N GLN A 95 -2.25 -6.30 -1.02
CA GLN A 95 -1.08 -5.94 -1.80
C GLN A 95 -0.44 -4.70 -1.19
N MET A 96 0.86 -4.78 -0.93
CA MET A 96 1.66 -3.69 -0.40
C MET A 96 2.88 -3.46 -1.28
N LYS A 97 3.44 -2.26 -1.20
CA LYS A 97 4.72 -1.92 -1.83
C LYS A 97 5.83 -1.81 -0.80
N PRO A 98 7.10 -2.07 -1.17
CA PRO A 98 8.23 -1.74 -0.32
C PRO A 98 8.21 -0.25 0.06
N GLY A 99 8.47 0.06 1.33
CA GLY A 99 8.41 1.44 1.85
C GLY A 99 7.00 2.00 2.08
N GLU A 100 5.93 1.25 1.81
CA GLU A 100 4.56 1.72 2.01
C GLU A 100 4.20 1.85 3.50
N ASP A 101 3.50 2.92 3.86
CA ASP A 101 2.84 3.05 5.17
C ASP A 101 1.46 2.39 5.14
N ILE A 102 1.33 1.26 5.85
CA ILE A 102 0.13 0.44 5.90
C ILE A 102 -0.80 0.78 7.06
N SER A 103 -0.54 1.86 7.82
CA SER A 103 -1.31 2.20 9.03
C SER A 103 -2.81 2.35 8.81
N ARG A 104 -3.23 2.75 7.61
CA ARG A 104 -4.65 2.90 7.24
C ARG A 104 -5.26 1.62 6.65
N LYS A 105 -4.44 0.61 6.38
CA LYS A 105 -4.85 -0.68 5.85
C LYS A 105 -5.03 -1.73 6.95
N ILE A 106 -4.42 -1.53 8.12
CA ILE A 106 -4.49 -2.44 9.27
C ILE A 106 -5.34 -1.90 10.41
N SER A 107 -5.99 -2.80 11.13
CA SER A 107 -6.61 -2.57 12.43
C SER A 107 -6.15 -3.65 13.41
N LEU A 108 -5.82 -3.27 14.63
CA LEU A 108 -5.36 -4.18 15.67
C LEU A 108 -6.29 -4.17 16.86
N GLN A 109 -6.57 -5.36 17.37
CA GLN A 109 -7.32 -5.55 18.61
C GLN A 109 -6.50 -6.36 19.59
N VAL A 110 -6.54 -5.97 20.86
CA VAL A 110 -6.03 -6.77 21.98
C VAL A 110 -7.21 -7.13 22.87
N ALA A 111 -7.29 -8.39 23.25
CA ALA A 111 -8.29 -8.91 24.16
C ALA A 111 -7.62 -9.55 25.38
N ASN A 112 -8.31 -9.56 26.52
CA ASN A 112 -7.92 -10.33 27.69
C ASN A 112 -8.99 -11.40 27.96
N PHE A 113 -8.71 -12.66 27.66
CA PHE A 113 -9.61 -13.81 27.89
C PHE A 113 -9.37 -14.50 29.23
N GLY A 114 -8.41 -14.01 30.02
CA GLY A 114 -8.07 -14.58 31.32
C GLY A 114 -9.05 -14.13 32.39
N SER A 115 -8.77 -14.55 33.62
CA SER A 115 -9.61 -14.24 34.78
C SER A 115 -9.10 -13.09 35.64
N ALA A 116 -7.93 -12.52 35.32
CA ALA A 116 -7.36 -11.36 36.03
C ALA A 116 -7.11 -10.15 35.14
N PHE A 117 -6.86 -9.01 35.79
CA PHE A 117 -6.53 -7.74 35.16
C PHE A 117 -5.16 -7.77 34.47
N ALA A 118 -5.08 -7.25 33.25
CA ALA A 118 -3.84 -7.01 32.53
C ALA A 118 -3.49 -5.51 32.54
N ALA A 119 -2.30 -5.18 33.03
CA ALA A 119 -1.79 -3.81 33.05
C ALA A 119 -1.28 -3.41 31.66
N GLY A 120 -1.80 -2.30 31.13
CA GLY A 120 -1.29 -1.66 29.93
C GLY A 120 -0.09 -0.77 30.23
N ASN A 121 0.60 -0.35 29.19
CA ASN A 121 1.82 0.43 29.25
C ASN A 121 1.55 1.92 28.99
N ARG A 122 2.07 2.79 29.85
CA ARG A 122 1.97 4.26 29.77
C ARG A 122 3.22 4.90 30.39
N PRO A 123 3.51 6.19 30.13
CA PRO A 123 4.59 6.87 30.85
C PRO A 123 4.44 6.73 32.38
N GLY A 124 5.42 6.10 33.03
CA GLY A 124 5.41 5.84 34.47
C GLY A 124 4.73 4.53 34.91
N SER A 125 4.26 3.69 33.98
CA SER A 125 3.70 2.36 34.25
C SER A 125 4.16 1.38 33.18
N GLU A 126 4.84 0.32 33.59
CA GLU A 126 5.20 -0.78 32.70
C GLU A 126 4.04 -1.77 32.60
N GLY A 127 3.72 -2.21 31.38
CA GLY A 127 2.67 -3.18 31.11
C GLY A 127 2.86 -3.79 29.73
N TYR A 128 1.81 -4.45 29.22
CA TYR A 128 1.90 -5.09 27.91
C TYR A 128 2.07 -4.06 26.78
N ILE A 129 2.83 -4.41 25.76
CA ILE A 129 2.97 -3.63 24.53
C ILE A 129 2.74 -4.55 23.33
N VAL A 130 2.67 -4.00 22.11
CA VAL A 130 2.48 -4.80 20.89
C VAL A 130 3.55 -4.47 19.86
N ASP A 131 4.19 -5.51 19.30
CA ASP A 131 5.07 -5.38 18.14
C ASP A 131 4.35 -5.85 16.87
N LEU A 132 4.52 -5.09 15.78
CA LEU A 132 4.09 -5.44 14.43
C LEU A 132 5.30 -5.77 13.57
N ILE A 133 5.30 -6.98 13.04
CA ILE A 133 6.48 -7.66 12.52
C ILE A 133 6.17 -8.15 11.12
N LEU A 134 7.08 -7.90 10.18
CA LEU A 134 7.05 -8.49 8.85
C LEU A 134 7.90 -9.77 8.85
N SER A 135 7.30 -10.89 8.48
CA SER A 135 7.93 -12.21 8.46
C SER A 135 7.54 -12.97 7.19
N LYS A 136 8.36 -13.91 6.74
CA LYS A 136 8.04 -14.86 5.66
C LYS A 136 7.20 -16.02 6.15
N ASP A 137 7.16 -16.26 7.45
CA ASP A 137 6.36 -17.31 8.05
C ASP A 137 5.56 -16.78 9.26
N LYS A 138 5.11 -17.69 10.12
CA LYS A 138 4.27 -17.37 11.29
C LYS A 138 5.00 -17.62 12.61
N VAL A 139 6.29 -17.93 12.56
CA VAL A 139 7.12 -18.33 13.69
C VAL A 139 8.06 -17.18 14.00
N LEU A 140 7.73 -16.42 15.03
CA LEU A 140 8.52 -15.26 15.44
C LEU A 140 9.51 -15.65 16.55
N PRO A 141 10.73 -15.10 16.56
CA PRO A 141 11.65 -15.21 17.69
C PRO A 141 11.04 -14.64 18.98
N GLU A 142 11.54 -15.13 20.11
CA GLU A 142 11.21 -14.62 21.43
C GLU A 142 11.78 -13.21 21.67
N GLY A 143 11.00 -12.37 22.33
CA GLY A 143 11.38 -11.01 22.69
C GLY A 143 11.17 -9.97 21.58
N TYR A 144 11.72 -8.78 21.80
CA TYR A 144 11.51 -7.60 20.97
C TYR A 144 12.01 -7.81 19.53
N ALA A 145 11.17 -7.51 18.56
CA ALA A 145 11.59 -7.55 17.17
C ALA A 145 12.58 -6.41 16.86
N PRO A 146 13.67 -6.70 16.12
CA PRO A 146 14.63 -5.68 15.72
C PRO A 146 14.03 -4.77 14.64
N TYR A 147 14.25 -3.47 14.77
CA TYR A 147 13.91 -2.53 13.71
C TYR A 147 15.02 -2.46 12.66
N SER A 148 14.62 -2.49 11.39
CA SER A 148 15.48 -2.13 10.26
C SER A 148 14.67 -1.44 9.16
N SER A 149 15.26 -0.45 8.49
CA SER A 149 14.68 0.14 7.28
C SER A 149 14.77 -0.77 6.06
N ASP A 150 15.61 -1.79 6.13
CA ASP A 150 15.79 -2.83 5.13
C ASP A 150 15.12 -4.13 5.59
N PHE A 151 14.78 -5.00 4.63
CA PHE A 151 14.14 -6.27 4.97
C PHE A 151 15.14 -7.20 5.67
N GLN A 152 14.74 -7.67 6.85
CA GLN A 152 15.33 -8.81 7.55
C GLN A 152 14.17 -9.72 7.96
N GLU A 153 14.44 -11.01 8.12
CA GLU A 153 13.43 -11.93 8.66
C GLU A 153 13.01 -11.47 10.06
N ASP A 154 11.71 -11.53 10.34
CA ASP A 154 11.12 -11.10 11.61
C ASP A 154 11.44 -9.65 12.01
N VAL A 155 11.41 -8.73 11.03
CA VAL A 155 11.72 -7.32 11.23
C VAL A 155 10.52 -6.52 11.72
N LEU A 156 10.73 -5.67 12.72
CA LEU A 156 9.73 -4.71 13.18
C LEU A 156 9.41 -3.70 12.07
N LEU A 157 8.13 -3.47 11.79
CA LEU A 157 7.69 -2.41 10.89
C LEU A 157 8.16 -1.04 11.39
N GLY A 158 8.39 -0.09 10.48
CA GLY A 158 8.76 1.27 10.86
C GLY A 158 7.63 1.96 11.64
N GLY A 159 7.82 2.13 12.95
CA GLY A 159 6.81 2.61 13.90
C GLY A 159 5.87 1.53 14.46
N GLY A 160 6.11 0.25 14.12
CA GLY A 160 5.25 -0.88 14.48
C GLY A 160 5.28 -1.32 15.94
N ARG A 161 5.93 -0.60 16.85
CA ARG A 161 5.92 -0.88 18.29
C ARG A 161 4.92 0.05 18.98
N ILE A 162 3.78 -0.52 19.35
CA ILE A 162 2.72 0.17 20.06
C ILE A 162 3.02 0.10 21.55
N SER A 163 3.52 1.21 22.08
CA SER A 163 3.99 1.28 23.46
C SER A 163 2.97 1.91 24.40
N ASN A 164 1.98 2.63 23.89
CA ASN A 164 0.90 3.18 24.71
C ASN A 164 -0.35 2.28 24.61
N THR A 165 -0.57 1.43 25.61
CA THR A 165 -1.69 0.47 25.65
C THR A 165 -2.58 0.71 26.86
N PRO A 166 -3.90 0.47 26.75
CA PRO A 166 -4.82 0.62 27.88
C PRO A 166 -4.74 -0.59 28.83
N ASN A 167 -5.24 -0.42 30.04
CA ASN A 167 -5.48 -1.55 30.93
C ASN A 167 -6.66 -2.40 30.44
N LEU A 168 -6.61 -3.71 30.63
CA LEU A 168 -7.67 -4.64 30.25
C LEU A 168 -8.18 -5.46 31.42
N VAL A 169 -9.47 -5.31 31.73
CA VAL A 169 -10.18 -6.22 32.62
C VAL A 169 -10.48 -7.55 31.91
N PRO A 170 -10.75 -8.64 32.64
CA PRO A 170 -11.22 -9.91 32.05
C PRO A 170 -12.37 -9.72 31.07
N GLY A 171 -12.27 -10.36 29.90
CA GLY A 171 -13.26 -10.30 28.82
C GLY A 171 -13.25 -9.02 27.98
N ALA A 172 -12.40 -8.05 28.28
CA ALA A 172 -12.33 -6.81 27.50
C ALA A 172 -11.61 -7.02 26.16
N LEU A 173 -12.04 -6.25 25.14
CA LEU A 173 -11.42 -6.15 23.84
C LEU A 173 -11.31 -4.68 23.44
N VAL A 174 -10.15 -4.25 22.96
CA VAL A 174 -9.89 -2.86 22.58
C VAL A 174 -9.11 -2.78 21.28
N PHE A 175 -9.34 -1.70 20.52
CA PHE A 175 -8.45 -1.36 19.41
C PHE A 175 -7.20 -0.67 19.94
N VAL A 176 -6.05 -1.06 19.40
CA VAL A 176 -4.76 -0.41 19.67
C VAL A 176 -4.13 0.05 18.35
N GLY A 177 -3.31 1.08 18.43
CA GLY A 177 -2.63 1.62 17.27
C GLY A 177 -1.86 2.88 17.64
N GLU A 178 -0.67 3.04 17.08
CA GLU A 178 0.18 4.20 17.29
C GLU A 178 0.99 4.47 16.02
N GLY A 179 1.28 5.74 15.76
CA GLY A 179 2.27 6.14 14.76
C GLY A 179 1.99 5.68 13.33
N SER A 180 3.08 5.38 12.64
CA SER A 180 3.15 4.86 11.28
C SER A 180 3.50 3.37 11.28
N ASN A 181 3.20 2.66 10.21
CA ASN A 181 3.49 1.24 10.06
C ASN A 181 4.10 1.02 8.68
N ILE A 182 5.41 1.19 8.59
CA ILE A 182 6.11 1.27 7.29
C ILE A 182 6.75 -0.07 6.95
N ILE A 183 6.40 -0.61 5.79
CA ILE A 183 7.07 -1.79 5.19
C ILE A 183 8.52 -1.42 4.88
N PRO A 184 9.52 -2.30 5.14
CA PRO A 184 10.91 -2.02 4.79
C PRO A 184 11.09 -1.68 3.30
N LYS A 185 12.11 -0.87 2.97
CA LYS A 185 12.23 -0.27 1.62
C LYS A 185 12.68 -1.25 0.54
N ASN A 186 13.35 -2.33 0.94
CA ASN A 186 14.00 -3.28 0.03
C ASN A 186 13.46 -4.70 0.20
N VAL A 187 12.16 -4.83 0.54
CA VAL A 187 11.51 -6.14 0.62
C VAL A 187 11.38 -6.73 -0.79
N PRO A 188 11.96 -7.92 -1.06
CA PRO A 188 11.75 -8.58 -2.34
C PRO A 188 10.27 -8.91 -2.55
N PRO A 189 9.78 -8.89 -3.80
CA PRO A 189 8.41 -9.31 -4.10
C PRO A 189 8.15 -10.74 -3.64
N GLY A 190 6.93 -10.99 -3.18
CA GLY A 190 6.53 -12.31 -2.70
C GLY A 190 5.47 -12.24 -1.60
N ASP A 191 5.16 -13.41 -1.05
CA ASP A 191 4.17 -13.54 0.02
C ASP A 191 4.84 -13.47 1.40
N TYR A 192 4.22 -12.73 2.30
CA TYR A 192 4.70 -12.47 3.66
C TYR A 192 3.53 -12.48 4.64
N PHE A 193 3.84 -12.38 5.92
CA PHE A 193 2.90 -12.16 6.99
C PHE A 193 3.22 -10.85 7.72
N VAL A 194 2.17 -10.08 8.01
CA VAL A 194 2.23 -9.09 9.08
C VAL A 194 1.72 -9.78 10.34
N CYS A 195 2.62 -9.95 11.30
CA CYS A 195 2.32 -10.54 12.58
C CYS A 195 2.27 -9.48 13.67
N ALA A 196 1.30 -9.60 14.57
CA ALA A 196 1.25 -8.85 15.81
C ALA A 196 1.60 -9.80 16.96
N ARG A 197 2.45 -9.34 17.89
CA ARG A 197 2.75 -10.03 19.14
C ARG A 197 2.48 -9.11 20.32
N VAL A 198 1.56 -9.51 21.20
CA VAL A 198 1.27 -8.79 22.45
C VAL A 198 2.20 -9.27 23.57
N ASP A 199 2.40 -8.40 24.54
CA ASP A 199 3.30 -8.55 25.69
C ASP A 199 4.70 -9.06 25.33
N VAL A 200 5.27 -8.54 24.24
CA VAL A 200 6.61 -8.93 23.77
C VAL A 200 7.73 -8.70 24.80
N GLY A 201 7.50 -7.86 25.80
CA GLY A 201 8.41 -7.63 26.92
C GLY A 201 8.22 -8.57 28.12
N SER A 202 7.26 -9.50 28.04
CA SER A 202 6.84 -10.41 29.11
C SER A 202 6.62 -9.69 30.45
N LYS A 203 5.91 -8.56 30.40
CA LYS A 203 5.66 -7.69 31.55
C LYS A 203 4.41 -8.12 32.34
N VAL A 204 3.52 -8.84 31.70
CA VAL A 204 2.29 -9.36 32.28
C VAL A 204 2.37 -10.88 32.26
N ALA A 205 2.41 -11.52 33.43
CA ALA A 205 2.44 -12.99 33.48
C ALA A 205 1.06 -13.58 33.19
N GLU A 206 0.97 -14.46 32.20
CA GLU A 206 -0.31 -14.89 31.62
C GLU A 206 -0.66 -16.33 31.99
N SER A 207 -1.91 -16.73 31.73
CA SER A 207 -2.33 -18.13 31.86
C SER A 207 -1.83 -19.00 30.70
N ASP A 208 -1.75 -18.44 29.49
CA ASP A 208 -1.13 -19.05 28.33
C ASP A 208 -0.22 -18.03 27.64
N GLU A 209 1.06 -18.34 27.51
CA GLU A 209 2.04 -17.46 26.85
C GLU A 209 2.13 -17.74 25.34
N ASN A 210 1.46 -18.78 24.85
CA ASN A 210 1.62 -19.29 23.48
C ASN A 210 0.57 -18.76 22.49
N ASN A 211 -0.44 -18.02 22.96
CA ASN A 211 -1.53 -17.46 22.16
C ASN A 211 -1.38 -15.94 21.90
N ASN A 212 -0.23 -15.37 22.28
CA ASN A 212 0.09 -13.95 22.17
C ASN A 212 0.43 -13.45 20.74
N THR A 213 0.43 -14.32 19.74
CA THR A 213 0.83 -13.97 18.37
C THR A 213 -0.27 -14.28 17.36
N ASN A 214 -0.54 -13.31 16.47
CA ASN A 214 -1.45 -13.50 15.34
C ASN A 214 -0.83 -12.95 14.05
N CYS A 215 -0.85 -13.75 13.00
CA CYS A 215 -0.25 -13.43 11.71
C CYS A 215 -1.28 -13.39 10.59
N PHE A 216 -1.16 -12.39 9.73
CA PHE A 216 -2.05 -12.21 8.59
C PHE A 216 -1.28 -12.10 7.28
N PRO A 217 -1.68 -12.85 6.23
CA PRO A 217 -0.95 -12.90 4.98
C PRO A 217 -1.13 -11.62 4.15
N ILE A 218 -0.03 -11.16 3.58
CA ILE A 218 0.05 -10.05 2.62
C ILE A 218 0.91 -10.48 1.42
N SER A 219 0.85 -9.71 0.33
CA SER A 219 1.73 -9.88 -0.82
C SER A 219 2.44 -8.57 -1.12
N ILE A 220 3.75 -8.62 -1.30
CA ILE A 220 4.57 -7.47 -1.68
C ILE A 220 4.70 -7.47 -3.21
N GLU A 221 4.22 -6.40 -3.84
CA GLU A 221 4.26 -6.25 -5.29
C GLU A 221 5.65 -5.83 -5.79
N PHE A 222 6.00 -6.30 -6.98
CA PHE A 222 7.14 -5.79 -7.73
C PHE A 222 6.74 -4.50 -8.44
N GLU A 223 7.39 -3.39 -8.10
CA GLU A 223 7.32 -2.17 -8.91
C GLU A 223 8.51 -2.18 -9.85
N GLU A 224 8.28 -2.48 -11.13
CA GLU A 224 9.35 -2.44 -12.11
C GLU A 224 9.93 -1.02 -12.14
N PRO A 225 11.26 -0.84 -12.02
CA PRO A 225 11.83 0.49 -12.16
C PRO A 225 11.50 1.01 -13.56
N LEU A 226 11.09 2.28 -13.65
CA LEU A 226 10.72 2.91 -14.91
C LEU A 226 11.93 3.62 -15.53
N SER A 227 11.99 3.64 -16.87
CA SER A 227 12.94 4.48 -17.61
C SER A 227 12.57 5.95 -17.48
N ASP A 228 13.52 6.84 -17.78
CA ASP A 228 13.29 8.29 -17.90
C ASP A 228 14.19 8.80 -19.02
N LEU A 229 13.60 9.08 -20.18
CA LEU A 229 14.33 9.45 -21.38
C LEU A 229 14.37 10.97 -21.57
N ILE A 230 15.57 11.51 -21.68
CA ILE A 230 15.81 12.91 -21.98
C ILE A 230 16.58 13.10 -23.27
N ILE A 231 16.50 14.31 -23.84
CA ILE A 231 17.29 14.74 -25.00
C ILE A 231 18.38 15.73 -24.54
N PRO A 232 19.56 15.26 -24.10
CA PRO A 232 20.62 16.16 -23.64
C PRO A 232 21.22 17.01 -24.77
N ARG A 233 21.25 16.50 -26.01
CA ARG A 233 21.82 17.20 -27.17
C ARG A 233 21.01 16.92 -28.43
N ALA A 234 20.83 17.95 -29.22
CA ALA A 234 20.27 17.85 -30.56
C ALA A 234 20.88 18.91 -31.49
N SER A 235 20.92 18.58 -32.76
CA SER A 235 21.36 19.47 -33.83
C SER A 235 20.55 19.22 -35.09
N ILE A 236 20.34 20.28 -35.86
CA ILE A 236 19.67 20.27 -37.15
C ILE A 236 20.64 20.80 -38.20
N TYR A 237 20.67 20.19 -39.38
CA TYR A 237 21.55 20.61 -40.47
C TYR A 237 20.92 20.31 -41.84
N PRO A 238 21.22 21.12 -42.86
CA PRO A 238 20.70 20.91 -44.20
C PRO A 238 21.22 19.59 -44.77
N SER A 239 20.40 18.91 -45.56
CA SER A 239 20.79 17.62 -46.16
C SER A 239 21.80 17.77 -47.30
N GLY A 240 21.90 18.97 -47.89
CA GLY A 240 22.63 19.21 -49.13
C GLY A 240 22.00 18.55 -50.37
N MET A 241 20.82 17.93 -50.23
CA MET A 241 20.14 17.25 -51.32
C MET A 241 19.42 18.23 -52.24
N LYS A 242 19.27 17.83 -53.50
CA LYS A 242 18.46 18.52 -54.48
C LYS A 242 17.01 18.66 -54.00
N CYS A 243 16.40 19.80 -54.28
CA CYS A 243 15.02 20.09 -53.93
C CYS A 243 14.08 19.25 -54.81
N ARG A 244 13.77 18.04 -54.34
CA ARG A 244 13.00 17.01 -55.05
C ARG A 244 12.07 16.28 -54.07
N ALA A 245 10.92 15.86 -54.57
CA ALA A 245 9.95 15.09 -53.80
C ALA A 245 10.59 13.83 -53.19
N HIS A 246 10.19 13.48 -51.97
CA HIS A 246 10.68 12.33 -51.21
C HIS A 246 12.18 12.35 -50.88
N LYS A 247 12.90 13.45 -51.12
CA LYS A 247 14.27 13.63 -50.66
C LYS A 247 14.30 14.35 -49.31
N PRO A 248 15.30 14.06 -48.46
CA PRO A 248 15.45 14.76 -47.20
C PRO A 248 15.85 16.20 -47.47
N MET A 249 15.17 17.15 -46.83
CA MET A 249 15.47 18.57 -46.83
C MET A 249 16.55 18.88 -45.78
N MET A 250 16.49 18.21 -44.65
CA MET A 250 17.40 18.38 -43.51
C MET A 250 17.43 17.10 -42.69
N TYR A 251 18.43 17.00 -41.82
CA TYR A 251 18.53 15.93 -40.84
C TYR A 251 18.52 16.50 -39.44
N ILE A 252 18.01 15.69 -38.51
CA ILE A 252 18.10 15.92 -37.08
C ILE A 252 18.94 14.80 -36.51
N THR A 253 19.97 15.18 -35.76
CA THR A 253 20.75 14.25 -34.94
C THR A 253 20.51 14.59 -33.47
N ALA A 254 20.16 13.60 -32.67
CA ALA A 254 19.86 13.75 -31.25
C ALA A 254 20.53 12.66 -30.42
N GLU A 255 21.03 13.04 -29.24
CA GLU A 255 21.36 12.10 -28.17
C GLU A 255 20.10 11.87 -27.33
N ILE A 256 19.82 10.62 -27.01
CA ILE A 256 18.76 10.19 -26.10
C ILE A 256 19.45 9.51 -24.94
N LYS A 257 19.21 9.98 -23.72
CA LYS A 257 19.78 9.39 -22.51
C LYS A 257 18.67 8.87 -21.61
N ASN A 258 18.82 7.64 -21.14
CA ASN A 258 18.00 7.13 -20.06
C ASN A 258 18.62 7.52 -18.71
N ILE A 259 17.97 8.39 -17.96
CA ILE A 259 18.36 8.82 -16.61
C ILE A 259 17.55 8.10 -15.51
N GLY A 260 16.61 7.25 -15.91
CA GLY A 260 15.79 6.44 -15.01
C GLY A 260 16.52 5.18 -14.54
N GLN A 261 15.85 4.41 -13.69
CA GLN A 261 16.37 3.13 -13.18
C GLN A 261 15.87 1.93 -14.00
N GLY A 262 14.82 2.12 -14.78
CA GLY A 262 14.25 1.10 -15.66
C GLY A 262 14.89 1.05 -17.02
N VAL A 263 14.82 -0.13 -17.65
CA VAL A 263 15.20 -0.31 -19.06
C VAL A 263 14.13 0.31 -19.94
N SER A 264 14.54 1.13 -20.92
CA SER A 264 13.62 1.56 -21.98
C SER A 264 13.55 0.46 -23.05
N PRO A 265 12.38 -0.14 -23.32
CA PRO A 265 12.24 -1.21 -24.30
C PRO A 265 12.49 -0.70 -25.73
N ALA A 266 12.90 -1.62 -26.62
CA ALA A 266 13.04 -1.30 -28.03
C ALA A 266 11.69 -0.92 -28.65
N MET A 267 11.66 0.21 -29.34
CA MET A 267 10.49 0.75 -30.03
C MET A 267 10.88 1.12 -31.47
N PRO A 268 11.26 0.16 -32.33
CA PRO A 268 11.77 0.46 -33.68
C PRO A 268 10.67 0.92 -34.66
N ASP A 269 9.42 0.51 -34.43
CA ASP A 269 8.32 0.67 -35.38
C ASP A 269 7.45 1.92 -35.12
N VAL A 270 7.78 2.70 -34.09
CA VAL A 270 7.10 3.95 -33.76
C VAL A 270 8.10 5.10 -33.76
N GLY A 271 7.65 6.31 -34.05
CA GLY A 271 8.50 7.50 -33.94
C GLY A 271 8.75 7.87 -32.48
N LEU A 272 9.47 7.04 -31.69
CA LEU A 272 9.70 7.28 -30.26
C LEU A 272 10.27 8.68 -30.05
N ILE A 273 11.24 9.09 -30.87
CA ILE A 273 11.61 10.50 -30.98
C ILE A 273 11.02 11.08 -32.26
N ASN A 274 10.47 12.28 -32.17
CA ASN A 274 9.88 12.98 -33.31
C ASN A 274 10.13 14.47 -33.23
N ALA A 275 10.32 15.07 -34.39
CA ALA A 275 10.43 16.51 -34.55
C ALA A 275 9.27 16.99 -35.41
N LEU A 276 8.48 17.91 -34.86
CA LEU A 276 7.34 18.50 -35.55
C LEU A 276 7.52 20.02 -35.67
N ASP A 277 6.96 20.62 -36.70
CA ASP A 277 6.81 22.07 -36.76
C ASP A 277 5.84 22.57 -35.65
N PRO A 278 5.75 23.89 -35.41
CA PRO A 278 4.91 24.41 -34.33
C PRO A 278 3.41 24.15 -34.54
N SER A 279 3.00 23.86 -35.77
CA SER A 279 1.63 23.46 -36.09
C SER A 279 1.32 22.02 -35.70
N GLY A 280 2.35 21.20 -35.45
CA GLY A 280 2.23 19.77 -35.19
C GLY A 280 1.87 18.92 -36.41
N THR A 281 1.74 19.53 -37.59
CA THR A 281 1.22 18.84 -38.79
C THR A 281 2.32 18.21 -39.63
N ARG A 282 3.56 18.69 -39.49
CA ARG A 282 4.67 18.28 -40.35
C ARG A 282 5.90 17.95 -39.56
N GLY A 283 6.58 16.91 -40.00
CA GLY A 283 7.81 16.48 -39.39
C GLY A 283 8.06 15.01 -39.69
N ASN A 284 8.93 14.42 -38.89
CA ASN A 284 9.23 13.01 -38.94
C ASN A 284 9.68 12.52 -37.57
N GLY A 285 9.80 11.21 -37.42
CA GLY A 285 10.36 10.60 -36.23
C GLY A 285 11.07 9.30 -36.55
N THR A 286 11.68 8.72 -35.53
CA THR A 286 12.31 7.42 -35.64
C THR A 286 12.16 6.65 -34.34
N GLY A 287 12.14 5.33 -34.48
CA GLY A 287 12.22 4.42 -33.36
C GLY A 287 13.63 4.32 -32.81
N VAL A 288 13.76 3.64 -31.68
CA VAL A 288 15.05 3.38 -31.04
C VAL A 288 15.13 1.94 -30.58
N SER A 289 16.34 1.42 -30.48
CA SER A 289 16.61 0.16 -29.77
C SER A 289 16.42 0.34 -28.27
N THR A 290 16.50 -0.76 -27.53
CA THR A 290 16.56 -0.74 -26.07
C THR A 290 17.63 0.24 -25.57
N ILE A 291 17.32 0.98 -24.51
CA ILE A 291 18.25 1.92 -23.84
C ILE A 291 18.33 1.55 -22.36
N GLN A 292 19.49 1.07 -21.93
CA GLN A 292 19.76 0.69 -20.54
C GLN A 292 19.81 1.92 -19.61
N PRO A 293 19.58 1.75 -18.29
CA PRO A 293 19.78 2.83 -17.32
C PRO A 293 21.17 3.47 -17.46
N GLY A 294 21.23 4.80 -17.58
CA GLY A 294 22.46 5.57 -17.76
C GLY A 294 23.02 5.59 -19.20
N GLU A 295 22.54 4.73 -20.10
CA GLU A 295 22.98 4.66 -21.49
C GLU A 295 22.56 5.91 -22.27
N THR A 296 23.39 6.31 -23.24
CA THR A 296 23.07 7.36 -24.21
C THR A 296 23.24 6.81 -25.61
N VAL A 297 22.18 6.91 -26.41
CA VAL A 297 22.17 6.50 -27.82
C VAL A 297 22.06 7.73 -28.71
N THR A 298 22.64 7.67 -29.90
CA THR A 298 22.54 8.74 -30.90
C THR A 298 21.72 8.27 -32.07
N VAL A 299 20.75 9.08 -32.46
CA VAL A 299 19.87 8.81 -33.61
C VAL A 299 19.93 9.95 -34.61
N THR A 300 19.78 9.60 -35.88
CA THR A 300 19.67 10.58 -36.96
C THR A 300 18.49 10.21 -37.85
N PHE A 301 17.61 11.17 -38.10
CA PHE A 301 16.47 10.96 -38.98
C PHE A 301 16.22 12.18 -39.90
N PRO A 302 15.72 11.94 -41.12
CA PRO A 302 15.47 13.01 -42.08
C PRO A 302 14.14 13.72 -41.83
N ILE A 303 14.09 15.01 -42.15
CA ILE A 303 12.85 15.73 -42.47
C ILE A 303 12.80 15.90 -43.99
N TYR A 304 11.73 15.43 -44.62
CA TYR A 304 11.60 15.43 -46.08
C TYR A 304 11.12 16.77 -46.61
N PHE A 305 11.41 17.05 -47.88
CA PHE A 305 10.80 18.17 -48.59
C PHE A 305 9.26 18.02 -48.57
N PRO A 306 8.51 19.06 -48.14
CA PRO A 306 7.06 19.04 -48.19
C PRO A 306 6.60 18.96 -49.65
N ILE A 307 5.62 18.10 -49.90
CA ILE A 307 5.01 17.93 -51.22
C ILE A 307 3.57 18.45 -51.20
N ASN A 308 3.12 18.99 -52.33
CA ASN A 308 1.75 19.40 -52.56
C ASN A 308 0.88 18.23 -53.08
N GLU A 309 -0.39 18.50 -53.34
CA GLU A 309 -1.34 17.51 -53.87
C GLU A 309 -0.95 16.95 -55.24
N SER A 310 -0.18 17.72 -56.03
CA SER A 310 0.38 17.28 -57.32
C SER A 310 1.64 16.43 -57.18
N SER A 311 2.04 16.06 -55.95
CA SER A 311 3.30 15.34 -55.65
C SER A 311 4.59 16.11 -55.99
N ASP A 312 4.49 17.42 -56.20
CA ASP A 312 5.64 18.31 -56.40
C ASP A 312 6.06 18.95 -55.09
N VAL A 313 7.33 19.39 -55.01
CA VAL A 313 7.82 20.11 -53.81
C VAL A 313 7.11 21.45 -53.68
N ASP A 314 6.53 21.70 -52.50
CA ASP A 314 5.93 23.00 -52.20
C ASP A 314 7.00 23.97 -51.68
N ILE A 315 7.49 24.81 -52.60
CA ILE A 315 8.58 25.77 -52.37
C ILE A 315 8.24 26.75 -51.24
N SER A 316 6.96 27.17 -51.13
CA SER A 316 6.52 28.13 -50.11
C SER A 316 6.70 27.60 -48.68
N LEU A 317 6.74 26.27 -48.56
CA LEU A 317 6.91 25.55 -47.30
C LEU A 317 8.34 25.14 -47.05
N VAL A 318 9.20 25.21 -48.08
CA VAL A 318 10.63 24.91 -48.01
C VAL A 318 11.44 26.14 -47.63
N GLU A 319 11.30 27.22 -48.41
CA GLU A 319 12.20 28.39 -48.37
C GLU A 319 11.76 29.38 -47.27
N LYS A 320 11.97 28.97 -46.03
CA LYS A 320 11.66 29.74 -44.84
C LYS A 320 12.56 29.31 -43.67
N THR A 321 12.41 29.99 -42.55
CA THR A 321 12.90 29.50 -41.26
C THR A 321 12.00 28.38 -40.76
N HIS A 322 12.60 27.22 -40.51
CA HIS A 322 11.97 26.09 -39.84
C HIS A 322 12.38 26.09 -38.39
N THR A 323 11.42 25.97 -37.48
CA THR A 323 11.65 25.75 -36.05
C THR A 323 10.93 24.47 -35.68
N LEU A 324 11.64 23.52 -35.08
CA LEU A 324 11.08 22.19 -34.78
C LEU A 324 11.04 21.91 -33.27
N ASP A 325 9.90 21.38 -32.82
CA ASP A 325 9.70 20.82 -31.49
C ASP A 325 10.11 19.34 -31.50
N LEU A 326 11.28 19.06 -30.92
CA LEU A 326 11.82 17.72 -30.79
C LEU A 326 11.42 17.12 -29.44
N ARG A 327 10.74 15.98 -29.46
CA ARG A 327 10.20 15.34 -28.26
C ARG A 327 10.32 13.82 -28.30
N LEU A 328 10.61 13.25 -27.14
CA LEU A 328 10.55 11.82 -26.88
C LEU A 328 9.14 11.39 -26.45
N ASN A 329 8.82 10.16 -26.79
CA ASN A 329 7.66 9.44 -26.33
C ASN A 329 6.33 10.21 -26.47
N ARG A 330 6.19 11.02 -27.54
CA ARG A 330 5.01 11.86 -27.75
C ARG A 330 3.70 11.07 -27.80
N GLY A 331 3.74 9.83 -28.30
CA GLY A 331 2.59 8.93 -28.33
C GLY A 331 2.39 8.11 -27.05
N SER A 332 3.15 8.37 -25.99
CA SER A 332 3.07 7.65 -24.70
C SER A 332 3.19 6.13 -24.86
N TRP A 333 4.12 5.68 -25.70
CA TRP A 333 4.36 4.26 -26.00
C TRP A 333 5.07 3.53 -24.85
N ILE A 334 5.87 4.24 -24.05
CA ILE A 334 6.64 3.68 -22.92
C ILE A 334 6.20 4.38 -21.62
N PRO A 335 5.97 3.67 -20.50
CA PRO A 335 5.83 4.30 -19.20
C PRO A 335 7.18 4.81 -18.68
N GLU A 336 7.21 6.06 -18.22
CA GLU A 336 8.43 6.70 -17.72
C GLU A 336 8.22 7.30 -16.32
N SER A 337 9.27 7.39 -15.51
CA SER A 337 9.18 8.02 -14.19
C SER A 337 8.98 9.53 -14.26
N ASN A 338 9.38 10.16 -15.37
CA ASN A 338 9.12 11.56 -15.66
C ASN A 338 8.94 11.74 -17.17
N VAL A 339 7.81 12.32 -17.58
CA VAL A 339 7.50 12.60 -19.00
C VAL A 339 7.60 14.08 -19.35
N GLN A 340 7.85 14.94 -18.35
CA GLN A 340 7.88 16.40 -18.51
C GLN A 340 9.22 16.89 -19.09
N ASN A 341 10.26 16.07 -19.00
CA ASN A 341 11.62 16.31 -19.49
C ASN A 341 11.91 15.67 -20.86
N ASN A 342 10.89 15.12 -21.52
CA ASN A 342 11.02 14.48 -22.83
C ASN A 342 11.22 15.47 -24.00
N GLY A 343 10.98 16.76 -23.78
CA GLY A 343 11.16 17.80 -24.80
C GLY A 343 12.58 18.36 -24.82
N TYR A 344 13.12 18.63 -26.00
CA TYR A 344 14.39 19.34 -26.13
C TYR A 344 14.20 20.85 -25.90
N THR A 345 14.80 21.39 -24.83
CA THR A 345 14.58 22.80 -24.41
C THR A 345 15.85 23.65 -24.35
N ARG A 346 17.03 23.10 -24.67
CA ARG A 346 18.32 23.80 -24.46
C ARG A 346 18.55 24.97 -25.40
N LYS A 347 18.11 24.87 -26.65
CA LYS A 347 18.14 25.93 -27.66
C LYS A 347 17.06 25.68 -28.71
N PRO A 348 16.59 26.71 -29.42
CA PRO A 348 15.73 26.52 -30.58
C PRO A 348 16.39 25.59 -31.60
N LEU A 349 15.64 24.57 -32.06
CA LEU A 349 16.07 23.71 -33.14
C LEU A 349 15.58 24.32 -34.46
N GLU A 350 16.37 25.25 -34.99
CA GLU A 350 15.99 26.06 -36.15
C GLU A 350 16.98 25.97 -37.31
N LEU A 351 16.45 26.06 -38.54
CA LEU A 351 17.23 26.08 -39.77
C LEU A 351 16.49 26.90 -40.84
N THR A 352 17.18 27.88 -41.42
CA THR A 352 16.65 28.69 -42.52
C THR A 352 17.10 28.14 -43.87
N ILE A 353 16.14 27.84 -44.74
CA ILE A 353 16.40 27.58 -46.16
C ILE A 353 16.15 28.89 -46.92
N PRO A 354 17.15 29.45 -47.62
CA PRO A 354 17.01 30.75 -48.25
C PRO A 354 16.10 30.72 -49.47
N GLU A 355 15.51 31.87 -49.79
CA GLU A 355 14.75 32.08 -51.02
C GLU A 355 15.61 31.76 -52.26
N GLY A 356 15.02 31.05 -53.23
CA GLY A 356 15.70 30.59 -54.44
C GLY A 356 16.58 29.35 -54.26
N TYR A 357 16.65 28.74 -53.08
CA TYR A 357 17.36 27.47 -52.86
C TYR A 357 16.88 26.39 -53.85
N CYS A 358 15.57 26.18 -53.98
CA CYS A 358 15.00 25.15 -54.84
C CYS A 358 15.23 25.46 -56.32
N LYS A 359 15.23 26.74 -56.71
CA LYS A 359 15.58 27.15 -58.08
C LYS A 359 17.00 26.70 -58.44
N ASN A 360 17.96 26.94 -57.54
CA ASN A 360 19.37 26.62 -57.73
C ASN A 360 19.68 25.11 -57.57
N HIS A 361 18.81 24.36 -56.90
CA HIS A 361 19.00 22.93 -56.58
C HIS A 361 17.91 22.02 -57.21
N SER A 362 17.31 22.45 -58.33
CA SER A 362 16.21 21.75 -59.03
C SER A 362 16.69 20.69 -60.04
N ARG A 363 17.86 20.87 -60.64
CA ARG A 363 18.41 19.98 -61.69
C ARG A 363 19.22 18.85 -61.12
#